data_AF-A0A382QD32-F1
#
_entry.id   AF-A0A382QD32-F1
#
_cell.length_a   1.000
_cell.length_b   1.000
_cell.length_c   1.000
_cell.angle_alpha   90.00
_cell.angle_beta   90.00
_cell.angle_gamma   90.00
#
_symmetry.space_group_name_H-M   'P 1'
#
loop_
_entity.id
_entity.type
_entity.pdbx_description
1 polymer ?
#
loop_
_entity_poly.entity_id
_entity_poly.type
_entity_poly.pdbx_seq_one_letter_code
_entity_poly.pdbx_strand_id
1 'polypeptide(L)'
;MNNAPIKDFQEHVSNERTHLSQVRRAFTTGLEIEAVDPGLVNFYVVCCEYLEYSLNRLIAQDYILRDLLVPHIEATNQEYLDKLTKLEKGLQAMENAIKKLSTAKNNLITSGLYEAEDFKNAARSFLDVFLNMLATNRHSTIDLESKVFTPKDWEKLAGVTEESIQMEEKLFLNAKLSAPEGCDPESFPPLGHHQKPG
;
A
#
# COMPACT_ATOMS: atom_id res chain seq x y z
N MET A 1 -11.39 -6.29 -33.33
CA MET A 1 -12.18 -5.76 -32.20
C MET A 1 -11.25 -5.62 -31.00
N ASN A 2 -11.34 -4.49 -30.31
CA ASN A 2 -10.24 -3.82 -29.60
C ASN A 2 -9.78 -4.51 -28.30
N ASN A 3 -8.51 -4.91 -28.26
CA ASN A 3 -7.76 -5.40 -27.08
C ASN A 3 -7.22 -4.25 -26.17
N ALA A 4 -7.92 -3.13 -26.07
CA ALA A 4 -7.35 -1.88 -25.53
C ALA A 4 -7.47 -1.65 -24.00
N PRO A 5 -8.54 -2.02 -23.28
CA PRO A 5 -8.69 -1.58 -21.88
C PRO A 5 -7.88 -2.42 -20.86
N ILE A 6 -7.69 -3.72 -21.09
CA ILE A 6 -7.03 -4.62 -20.12
C ILE A 6 -5.54 -4.29 -19.95
N LYS A 7 -4.88 -3.80 -21.01
CA LYS A 7 -3.45 -3.49 -21.00
C LYS A 7 -3.13 -2.28 -20.13
N ASP A 8 -4.06 -1.34 -20.04
CA ASP A 8 -3.95 -0.09 -19.26
C ASP A 8 -4.02 -0.37 -17.75
N PHE A 9 -4.89 -1.28 -17.32
CA PHE A 9 -5.06 -1.62 -15.91
C PHE A 9 -3.86 -2.37 -15.31
N GLN A 10 -3.26 -3.29 -16.06
CA GLN A 10 -2.08 -4.04 -15.59
C GLN A 10 -0.87 -3.11 -15.44
N GLU A 11 -0.71 -2.17 -16.37
CA GLU A 11 0.33 -1.14 -16.31
C GLU A 11 0.10 -0.20 -15.12
N HIS A 12 -1.13 0.26 -14.90
CA HIS A 12 -1.47 1.07 -13.74
C HIS A 12 -1.19 0.36 -12.41
N VAL A 13 -1.64 -0.89 -12.23
CA VAL A 13 -1.37 -1.66 -11.01
C VAL A 13 0.13 -1.86 -10.77
N SER A 14 0.92 -2.05 -11.85
CA SER A 14 2.38 -2.14 -11.74
C SER A 14 3.01 -0.80 -11.33
N ASN A 15 2.51 0.31 -11.87
CA ASN A 15 2.97 1.65 -11.53
C ASN A 15 2.61 2.02 -10.09
N GLU A 16 1.38 1.79 -9.65
CA GLU A 16 0.93 2.03 -8.27
C GLU A 16 1.79 1.24 -7.27
N ARG A 17 2.13 -0.03 -7.56
CA ARG A 17 3.05 -0.82 -6.72
C ARG A 17 4.46 -0.21 -6.66
N THR A 18 4.92 0.36 -7.76
CA THR A 18 6.22 1.04 -7.84
C THR A 18 6.20 2.31 -7.00
N HIS A 19 5.19 3.16 -7.20
CA HIS A 19 4.98 4.39 -6.45
C HIS A 19 4.80 4.10 -4.95
N LEU A 20 4.05 3.07 -4.55
CA LEU A 20 3.92 2.64 -3.16
C LEU A 20 5.27 2.30 -2.53
N SER A 21 6.11 1.55 -3.26
CA SER A 21 7.47 1.26 -2.80
C SER A 21 8.31 2.53 -2.67
N GLN A 22 8.22 3.45 -3.63
CA GLN A 22 8.97 4.70 -3.67
C GLN A 22 8.57 5.64 -2.52
N VAL A 23 7.28 5.92 -2.36
CA VAL A 23 6.75 6.76 -1.28
C VAL A 23 7.06 6.16 0.08
N ARG A 24 6.94 4.84 0.26
CA ARG A 24 7.35 4.18 1.52
C ARG A 24 8.82 4.45 1.84
N ARG A 25 9.72 4.32 0.87
CA ARG A 25 11.17 4.53 1.07
C ARG A 25 11.48 6.00 1.37
N ALA A 26 10.91 6.90 0.59
CA ALA A 26 10.97 8.34 0.82
C ALA A 26 10.48 8.71 2.22
N PHE A 27 9.33 8.18 2.63
CA PHE A 27 8.77 8.39 3.96
C PHE A 27 9.69 7.84 5.04
N THR A 28 10.24 6.63 4.87
CA THR A 28 11.21 6.03 5.79
C THR A 28 12.45 6.91 5.95
N THR A 29 13.02 7.40 4.84
CA THR A 29 14.18 8.30 4.87
C THR A 29 13.84 9.64 5.55
N GLY A 30 12.65 10.20 5.29
CA GLY A 30 12.21 11.44 5.92
C GLY A 30 12.08 11.31 7.44
N LEU A 31 11.64 10.14 7.95
CA LEU A 31 11.55 9.88 9.39
C LEU A 31 12.92 9.88 10.09
N GLU A 32 14.03 9.77 9.36
CA GLU A 32 15.38 9.85 9.94
C GLU A 32 15.89 11.28 10.07
N ILE A 33 15.17 12.28 9.53
CA ILE A 33 15.51 13.69 9.70
C ILE A 33 15.17 14.12 11.14
N GLU A 34 16.19 14.62 11.86
CA GLU A 34 16.05 15.05 13.25
C GLU A 34 15.37 16.42 13.37
N ALA A 35 15.77 17.38 12.54
CA ALA A 35 15.23 18.73 12.55
C ALA A 35 13.86 18.77 11.88
N VAL A 36 12.80 18.74 12.68
CA VAL A 36 11.43 18.83 12.18
C VAL A 36 11.04 20.30 11.99
N ASP A 37 10.72 20.65 10.76
CA ASP A 37 10.18 21.95 10.37
C ASP A 37 8.78 21.80 9.71
N PRO A 38 8.06 22.89 9.43
CA PRO A 38 6.75 22.81 8.79
C PRO A 38 6.75 22.14 7.41
N GLY A 39 7.85 22.23 6.65
CA GLY A 39 7.99 21.57 5.35
C GLY A 39 8.06 20.05 5.50
N LEU A 40 8.84 19.57 6.48
CA LEU A 40 8.92 18.16 6.81
C LEU A 40 7.59 17.61 7.36
N VAL A 41 6.88 18.40 8.17
CA VAL A 41 5.52 18.04 8.61
C VAL A 41 4.58 17.88 7.42
N ASN A 42 4.63 18.80 6.46
CA ASN A 42 3.82 18.69 5.24
C ASN A 42 4.19 17.43 4.43
N PHE A 43 5.47 17.13 4.29
CA PHE A 43 5.95 15.91 3.64
C PHE A 43 5.40 14.64 4.31
N TYR A 44 5.43 14.58 5.65
CA TYR A 44 4.86 13.46 6.39
C TYR A 44 3.36 13.28 6.12
N VAL A 45 2.60 14.38 6.16
CA VAL A 45 1.15 14.34 5.95
C VAL A 45 0.82 13.78 4.57
N VAL A 46 1.44 14.30 3.50
CA VAL A 46 1.12 13.84 2.15
C VAL A 46 1.61 12.42 1.87
N CYS A 47 2.73 11.99 2.49
CA CYS A 47 3.14 10.58 2.44
C CYS A 47 2.09 9.69 3.10
N CYS A 48 1.56 10.07 4.26
CA CYS A 48 0.48 9.34 4.90
C CYS A 48 -0.78 9.30 4.04
N GLU A 49 -1.19 10.40 3.40
CA GLU A 49 -2.35 10.41 2.50
C GLU A 49 -2.17 9.42 1.33
N TYR A 50 -1.00 9.42 0.71
CA TYR A 50 -0.68 8.47 -0.37
C TYR A 50 -0.72 7.01 0.13
N LEU A 51 -0.05 6.73 1.26
CA LEU A 51 0.05 5.38 1.83
C LEU A 51 -1.32 4.87 2.27
N GLU A 52 -2.11 5.70 2.95
CA GLU A 52 -3.49 5.38 3.36
C GLU A 52 -4.35 5.06 2.15
N TYR A 53 -4.31 5.89 1.09
CA TYR A 53 -5.09 5.67 -0.11
C TYR A 53 -4.75 4.34 -0.80
N SER A 54 -3.46 4.16 -1.12
CA SER A 54 -2.98 3.00 -1.88
C SER A 54 -3.17 1.70 -1.10
N LEU A 55 -2.93 1.71 0.22
CA LEU A 55 -3.11 0.52 1.03
C LEU A 55 -4.57 0.14 1.25
N ASN A 56 -5.46 1.11 1.44
CA ASN A 56 -6.89 0.81 1.55
C ASN A 56 -7.43 0.19 0.26
N ARG A 57 -6.92 0.61 -0.91
CA ARG A 57 -7.21 -0.07 -2.18
C ARG A 57 -6.71 -1.49 -2.19
N LEU A 58 -5.43 -1.74 -1.86
CA LEU A 58 -4.87 -3.09 -1.80
C LEU A 58 -5.63 -4.01 -0.84
N ILE A 59 -6.01 -3.50 0.34
CA ILE A 59 -6.84 -4.23 1.30
C ILE A 59 -8.21 -4.59 0.70
N ALA A 60 -8.86 -3.66 0.01
CA ALA A 60 -10.12 -3.93 -0.67
C ALA A 60 -9.96 -5.00 -1.78
N GLN A 61 -8.86 -4.95 -2.54
CA GLN A 61 -8.53 -5.97 -3.53
C GLN A 61 -8.32 -7.35 -2.87
N ASP A 62 -7.61 -7.42 -1.75
CA ASP A 62 -7.37 -8.67 -1.03
C ASP A 62 -8.66 -9.27 -0.44
N TYR A 63 -9.62 -8.45 0.00
CA TYR A 63 -10.95 -8.93 0.39
C TYR A 63 -11.74 -9.47 -0.81
N ILE A 64 -11.69 -8.79 -1.96
CA ILE A 64 -12.31 -9.28 -3.20
C ILE A 64 -11.68 -10.61 -3.61
N LEU A 65 -10.35 -10.71 -3.57
CA LEU A 65 -9.59 -11.93 -3.86
C LEU A 65 -10.06 -13.08 -2.97
N ARG A 66 -10.13 -12.86 -1.65
CA ARG A 66 -10.63 -13.85 -0.70
C ARG A 66 -12.03 -14.32 -1.09
N ASP A 67 -12.96 -13.39 -1.30
CA ASP A 67 -14.36 -13.70 -1.58
C ASP A 67 -14.54 -14.46 -2.91
N LEU A 68 -13.68 -14.19 -3.89
CA LEU A 68 -13.63 -14.93 -5.15
C LEU A 68 -13.03 -16.34 -5.00
N LEU A 69 -12.07 -16.53 -4.10
CA LEU A 69 -11.43 -17.84 -3.88
C LEU A 69 -12.25 -18.81 -3.03
N VAL A 70 -12.99 -18.31 -2.03
CA VAL A 70 -13.74 -19.14 -1.07
C VAL A 70 -14.63 -20.21 -1.74
N PRO A 71 -15.41 -19.92 -2.80
CA PRO A 71 -16.24 -20.93 -3.47
C PRO A 71 -15.46 -22.08 -4.12
N HIS A 72 -14.16 -21.91 -4.35
CA HIS A 72 -13.30 -22.89 -5.03
C HIS A 72 -12.43 -23.69 -4.07
N ILE A 73 -12.53 -23.46 -2.76
CA ILE A 73 -11.76 -24.17 -1.74
C ILE A 73 -12.64 -25.23 -1.10
N GLU A 74 -12.23 -26.49 -1.20
CA GLU A 74 -12.88 -27.58 -0.48
C GLU A 74 -12.76 -27.36 1.04
N ALA A 75 -13.83 -27.63 1.80
CA ALA A 75 -13.83 -27.47 3.25
C ALA A 75 -12.78 -28.34 3.98
N THR A 76 -12.26 -29.37 3.32
CA THR A 76 -11.20 -30.26 3.81
C THR A 76 -9.79 -29.79 3.46
N ASN A 77 -9.65 -28.74 2.63
CA ASN A 77 -8.36 -28.26 2.17
C ASN A 77 -7.73 -27.28 3.18
N GLN A 78 -7.18 -27.84 4.26
CA GLN A 78 -6.60 -27.07 5.37
C GLN A 78 -5.49 -26.10 4.92
N GLU A 79 -4.73 -26.45 3.88
CA GLU A 79 -3.66 -25.58 3.38
C GLU A 79 -4.20 -24.21 2.92
N TYR A 80 -5.27 -24.19 2.12
CA TYR A 80 -5.87 -22.93 1.67
C TYR A 80 -6.64 -22.22 2.78
N LEU A 81 -7.32 -22.95 3.67
CA LEU A 81 -7.99 -22.36 4.83
C LEU A 81 -6.99 -21.63 5.74
N ASP A 82 -5.80 -22.20 5.96
CA ASP A 82 -4.73 -21.56 6.72
C ASP A 82 -4.17 -20.32 6.01
N LYS A 83 -4.03 -20.37 4.67
CA LYS A 83 -3.61 -19.21 3.87
C LYS A 83 -4.62 -18.06 3.97
N LEU A 84 -5.92 -18.33 3.84
CA LEU A 84 -6.97 -17.32 3.98
C LEU A 84 -7.02 -16.74 5.40
N THR A 85 -6.85 -17.58 6.42
CA THR A 85 -6.81 -17.12 7.82
C THR A 85 -5.61 -16.20 8.08
N LYS A 86 -4.45 -16.50 7.49
CA LYS A 86 -3.26 -15.64 7.58
C LYS A 86 -3.47 -14.32 6.84
N LEU A 87 -4.07 -14.36 5.65
CA LEU A 87 -4.42 -13.16 4.90
C LEU A 87 -5.32 -12.24 5.73
N GLU A 88 -6.43 -12.77 6.26
CA GLU A 88 -7.39 -12.00 7.07
C GLU A 88 -6.73 -11.34 8.31
N LYS A 89 -5.90 -12.10 9.04
CA LYS A 89 -5.13 -11.53 10.17
C LYS A 89 -4.18 -10.42 9.72
N GLY A 90 -3.54 -10.58 8.57
CA GLY A 90 -2.65 -9.57 7.98
C GLY A 90 -3.41 -8.30 7.58
N LEU A 91 -4.58 -8.45 6.97
CA LEU A 91 -5.46 -7.32 6.59
C LEU A 91 -5.92 -6.55 7.83
N GLN A 92 -6.43 -7.24 8.84
CA GLN A 92 -6.86 -6.61 10.09
C GLN A 92 -5.69 -5.89 10.80
N ALA A 93 -4.48 -6.46 10.79
CA ALA A 93 -3.32 -5.82 11.36
C ALA A 93 -2.96 -4.53 10.61
N MET A 94 -3.00 -4.55 9.28
CA MET A 94 -2.74 -3.37 8.44
C MET A 94 -3.80 -2.28 8.63
N GLU A 95 -5.09 -2.62 8.61
CA GLU A 95 -6.19 -1.66 8.86
C GLU A 95 -6.02 -0.94 10.20
N ASN A 96 -5.64 -1.69 11.25
CA ASN A 96 -5.37 -1.12 12.56
C ASN A 96 -4.12 -0.21 12.56
N ALA A 97 -3.07 -0.59 11.84
CA ALA A 97 -1.87 0.24 11.69
C ALA A 97 -2.17 1.54 10.93
N ILE A 98 -2.96 1.47 9.85
CA ILE A 98 -3.44 2.62 9.08
C ILE A 98 -4.26 3.57 9.97
N LYS A 99 -5.18 3.05 10.79
CA LYS A 99 -5.96 3.88 11.73
C LYS A 99 -5.09 4.61 12.74
N LYS A 100 -4.07 3.94 13.29
CA LYS A 100 -3.12 4.56 14.23
C LYS A 100 -2.29 5.64 13.55
N LEU A 101 -1.78 5.36 12.35
CA LEU A 101 -1.05 6.34 11.54
C LEU A 101 -1.92 7.57 11.25
N SER A 102 -3.16 7.36 10.80
CA SER A 102 -4.09 8.43 10.47
C SER A 102 -4.44 9.30 11.69
N THR A 103 -4.58 8.68 12.86
CA THR A 103 -4.78 9.41 14.12
C THR A 103 -3.58 10.27 14.47
N ALA A 104 -2.36 9.71 14.39
CA ALA A 104 -1.12 10.44 14.64
C ALA A 104 -0.92 11.58 13.62
N LYS A 105 -1.23 11.36 12.35
CA LYS A 105 -1.23 12.38 11.30
C LYS A 105 -2.18 13.53 11.64
N ASN A 106 -3.40 13.24 12.08
CA ASN A 106 -4.38 14.27 12.44
C ASN A 106 -3.95 15.08 13.68
N ASN A 107 -3.32 14.42 14.66
CA ASN A 107 -2.70 15.09 15.80
C ASN A 107 -1.56 16.01 15.34
N LEU A 108 -0.69 15.53 14.44
CA LEU A 108 0.39 16.31 13.86
C LEU A 108 -0.13 17.55 13.10
N ILE A 109 -1.22 17.43 12.35
CA ILE A 109 -1.85 18.56 11.65
C ILE A 109 -2.40 19.59 12.66
N THR A 110 -3.01 19.13 13.74
CA THR A 110 -3.69 19.99 14.72
C THR A 110 -2.71 20.70 15.65
N SER A 111 -1.71 19.97 16.13
CA SER A 111 -0.77 20.43 17.17
C SER A 111 0.60 20.79 16.60
N GLY A 112 0.83 20.56 15.31
CA GLY A 112 2.10 20.88 14.65
C GLY A 112 3.29 20.15 15.27
N LEU A 113 4.41 20.85 15.39
CA LEU A 113 5.71 20.30 15.82
C LEU A 113 5.69 19.62 17.20
N TYR A 114 4.73 19.92 18.07
CA TYR A 114 4.63 19.31 19.41
C TYR A 114 4.36 17.80 19.35
N GLU A 115 3.69 17.31 18.31
CA GLU A 115 3.34 15.90 18.13
C GLU A 115 4.32 15.17 17.19
N ALA A 116 5.40 15.83 16.77
CA ALA A 116 6.30 15.29 15.76
C ALA A 116 6.94 13.95 16.17
N GLU A 117 7.37 13.81 17.42
CA GLU A 117 8.01 12.57 17.88
C GLU A 117 6.99 11.43 18.03
N ASP A 118 5.82 11.71 18.58
CA ASP A 118 4.73 10.74 18.69
C ASP A 118 4.25 10.27 17.31
N PHE A 119 4.19 11.18 16.35
CA PHE A 119 3.95 10.84 14.95
C PHE A 119 5.04 9.92 14.39
N LYS A 120 6.32 10.24 14.56
CA LYS A 120 7.43 9.42 14.05
C LYS A 120 7.40 8.01 14.64
N ASN A 121 7.07 7.87 15.92
CA ASN A 121 6.91 6.57 16.57
C ASN A 121 5.74 5.75 16.01
N ALA A 122 4.59 6.40 15.78
CA ALA A 122 3.45 5.76 15.14
C ALA A 122 3.76 5.35 13.69
N ALA A 123 4.46 6.19 12.95
CA ALA A 123 4.89 5.94 11.57
C ALA A 123 5.85 4.75 11.45
N ARG A 124 6.86 4.67 12.33
CA ARG A 124 7.77 3.51 12.39
C ARG A 124 7.04 2.22 12.73
N SER A 125 6.14 2.27 13.72
CA SER A 125 5.31 1.11 14.08
C SER A 125 4.42 0.65 12.92
N PHE A 126 3.89 1.58 12.14
CA PHE A 126 3.15 1.28 10.92
C PHE A 126 4.04 0.62 9.85
N LEU A 127 5.24 1.16 9.61
CA LEU A 127 6.19 0.62 8.63
C LEU A 127 6.60 -0.82 8.98
N ASP A 128 6.77 -1.13 10.28
CA ASP A 128 7.05 -2.49 10.73
C ASP A 128 5.92 -3.47 10.38
N VAL A 129 4.67 -3.07 10.61
CA VAL A 129 3.49 -3.88 10.22
C VAL A 129 3.45 -4.05 8.69
N PHE A 130 3.72 -2.98 7.95
CA PHE A 130 3.74 -2.99 6.50
C PHE A 130 4.76 -3.97 5.93
N LEU A 131 6.00 -3.90 6.41
CA LEU A 131 7.08 -4.77 5.95
C LEU A 131 6.83 -6.24 6.32
N ASN A 132 6.29 -6.49 7.52
CA ASN A 132 5.91 -7.84 7.94
C ASN A 132 4.80 -8.41 7.03
N MET A 133 3.80 -7.62 6.67
CA MET A 133 2.72 -8.05 5.77
C MET A 133 3.24 -8.39 4.36
N LEU A 134 4.13 -7.57 3.81
CA LEU A 134 4.77 -7.86 2.52
C LEU A 134 5.58 -9.17 2.54
N ALA A 135 6.23 -9.48 3.66
CA ALA A 135 7.02 -10.69 3.81
C ALA A 135 6.16 -11.96 3.90
N THR A 136 4.99 -11.89 4.54
CA THR A 136 4.17 -13.08 4.87
C THR A 136 3.12 -13.44 3.81
N ASN A 137 2.66 -12.47 3.00
CA ASN A 137 1.53 -12.68 2.09
C ASN A 137 1.92 -12.89 0.61
N ARG A 138 3.21 -12.90 0.28
CA ARG A 138 3.63 -12.97 -1.13
C ARG A 138 3.26 -14.32 -1.78
N HIS A 139 2.35 -14.27 -2.76
CA HIS A 139 2.02 -15.35 -3.70
C HIS A 139 1.46 -16.65 -3.10
N SER A 140 0.80 -16.60 -1.94
CA SER A 140 0.32 -17.82 -1.29
C SER A 140 -0.82 -18.52 -2.05
N THR A 141 -1.61 -17.76 -2.84
CA THR A 141 -2.82 -18.23 -3.54
C THR A 141 -2.75 -18.18 -5.07
N ILE A 142 -1.63 -17.72 -5.65
CA ILE A 142 -1.52 -17.44 -7.10
C ILE A 142 -1.80 -18.65 -7.99
N ASP A 143 -1.49 -19.85 -7.50
CA ASP A 143 -1.69 -21.09 -8.23
C ASP A 143 -3.18 -21.45 -8.35
N LEU A 144 -4.00 -21.08 -7.35
CA LEU A 144 -5.45 -21.28 -7.40
C LEU A 144 -6.12 -20.19 -8.22
N GLU A 145 -5.70 -18.93 -8.04
CA GLU A 145 -6.19 -17.78 -8.81
C GLU A 145 -6.10 -18.05 -10.31
N SER A 146 -4.92 -18.48 -10.79
CA SER A 146 -4.69 -18.78 -12.20
C SER A 146 -5.56 -19.92 -12.77
N LYS A 147 -6.08 -20.80 -11.92
CA LYS A 147 -6.94 -21.93 -12.33
C LYS A 147 -8.41 -21.56 -12.38
N VAL A 148 -8.87 -20.66 -11.50
CA VAL A 148 -10.30 -20.46 -11.24
C VAL A 148 -10.82 -19.08 -11.65
N PHE A 149 -9.95 -18.07 -11.76
CA PHE A 149 -10.38 -16.72 -12.13
C PHE A 149 -10.62 -16.56 -13.63
N THR A 150 -11.75 -15.96 -13.95
CA THR A 150 -12.09 -15.50 -15.29
C THR A 150 -11.53 -14.09 -15.55
N PRO A 151 -11.49 -13.61 -16.81
CA PRO A 151 -11.09 -12.22 -17.10
C PRO A 151 -11.92 -11.17 -16.34
N LYS A 152 -13.20 -11.43 -16.07
CA LYS A 152 -14.07 -10.54 -15.29
C LYS A 152 -13.69 -10.49 -13.81
N ASP A 153 -13.20 -11.60 -13.27
CA ASP A 153 -12.71 -11.65 -11.89
C ASP A 153 -11.44 -10.83 -11.74
N TRP A 154 -10.54 -10.88 -12.74
CA TRP A 154 -9.36 -10.03 -12.79
C TRP A 154 -9.69 -8.54 -12.94
N GLU A 155 -10.68 -8.18 -13.75
CA GLU A 155 -11.17 -6.81 -13.89
C GLU A 155 -11.76 -6.29 -12.56
N LYS A 156 -12.60 -7.11 -11.93
CA LYS A 156 -13.18 -6.81 -10.60
C LYS A 156 -12.10 -6.68 -9.53
N LEU A 157 -11.10 -7.56 -9.54
CA LEU A 157 -9.99 -7.55 -8.60
C LEU A 157 -9.09 -6.33 -8.80
N ALA A 158 -8.80 -5.94 -10.04
CA ALA A 158 -8.00 -4.76 -10.33
C ALA A 158 -8.68 -3.51 -9.75
N GLY A 159 -10.00 -3.39 -9.90
CA GLY A 159 -10.78 -2.29 -9.32
C GLY A 159 -10.25 -0.91 -9.70
N VAL A 160 -9.62 -0.81 -10.88
CA VAL A 160 -9.04 0.42 -11.40
C VAL A 160 -10.14 1.19 -12.12
N THR A 161 -10.39 2.40 -11.65
CA THR A 161 -11.24 3.39 -12.32
C THR A 161 -10.42 4.62 -12.68
N GLU A 162 -10.92 5.43 -13.61
CA GLU A 162 -10.30 6.71 -13.98
C GLU A 162 -10.08 7.61 -12.74
N GLU A 163 -11.08 7.67 -11.85
CA GLU A 163 -10.97 8.43 -10.60
C GLU A 163 -9.86 7.89 -9.69
N SER A 164 -9.66 6.56 -9.69
CA SER A 164 -8.59 5.97 -8.89
C SER A 164 -7.20 6.28 -9.42
N ILE A 165 -7.05 6.31 -10.74
CA ILE A 165 -5.80 6.68 -11.42
C ILE A 165 -5.48 8.14 -11.10
N GLN A 166 -6.42 9.05 -11.34
CA GLN A 166 -6.22 10.48 -11.11
C GLN A 166 -5.92 10.81 -9.65
N MET A 167 -6.55 10.09 -8.70
CA MET A 167 -6.28 10.29 -7.28
C MET A 167 -4.89 9.79 -6.91
N GLU A 168 -4.48 8.62 -7.37
CA GLU A 168 -3.14 8.06 -7.11
C GLU A 168 -2.05 8.98 -7.66
N GLU A 169 -2.17 9.43 -8.92
CA GLU A 169 -1.22 10.33 -9.56
C GLU A 169 -1.09 11.66 -8.82
N LYS A 170 -2.23 12.22 -8.40
CA LYS A 170 -2.26 13.47 -7.61
C LYS A 170 -1.54 13.30 -6.28
N LEU A 171 -1.82 12.22 -5.56
CA LEU A 171 -1.19 11.96 -4.25
C LEU A 171 0.31 11.70 -4.41
N PHE A 172 0.71 10.97 -5.45
CA PHE A 172 2.12 10.72 -5.74
C PHE A 172 2.86 12.03 -6.04
N LEU A 173 2.26 12.89 -6.87
CA LEU A 173 2.81 14.21 -7.17
C LEU A 173 2.94 15.08 -5.92
N ASN A 174 1.97 15.05 -5.01
CA ASN A 174 2.05 15.78 -3.73
C ASN A 174 3.23 15.28 -2.88
N ALA A 175 3.44 13.96 -2.79
CA ALA A 175 4.57 13.38 -2.08
C ALA A 175 5.90 13.83 -2.69
N LYS A 176 5.99 13.87 -4.02
CA LYS A 176 7.17 14.37 -4.74
C LYS A 176 7.44 15.86 -4.48
N LEU A 177 6.43 16.70 -4.64
CA LEU A 177 6.59 18.17 -4.53
C LEU A 177 6.90 18.63 -3.10
N SER A 178 6.53 17.84 -2.09
CA SER A 178 6.82 18.14 -0.69
C SER A 178 8.13 17.53 -0.20
N ALA A 179 8.79 16.69 -0.99
CA ALA A 179 9.95 15.95 -0.57
C ALA A 179 11.12 16.86 -0.19
N PRO A 180 11.68 16.74 1.04
CA PRO A 180 12.94 17.38 1.36
C PRO A 180 14.09 16.74 0.57
N GLU A 181 15.25 17.37 0.61
CA GLU A 181 16.45 16.85 -0.04
C GLU A 181 16.75 15.40 0.40
N GLY A 182 17.01 14.53 -0.58
CA GLY A 182 17.26 13.10 -0.33
C GLY A 182 16.02 12.24 -0.10
N CYS A 183 14.81 12.82 -0.11
CA CYS A 183 13.55 12.11 0.11
C CYS A 183 12.62 12.10 -1.11
N ASP A 184 13.11 12.46 -2.30
CA ASP A 184 12.30 12.41 -3.53
C ASP A 184 11.88 10.95 -3.83
N PRO A 185 10.58 10.61 -3.86
CA PRO A 185 10.10 9.28 -4.20
C PRO A 185 10.69 8.73 -5.51
N GLU A 186 10.84 9.56 -6.55
CA GLU A 186 11.36 9.10 -7.85
C GLU A 186 12.85 8.77 -7.82
N SER A 187 13.60 9.29 -6.85
CA SER A 187 15.02 8.96 -6.68
C SER A 187 15.25 7.51 -6.24
N PHE A 188 14.21 6.85 -5.73
CA PHE A 188 14.27 5.45 -5.32
C PHE A 188 13.96 4.55 -6.53
N PRO A 189 14.88 3.64 -6.92
CA PRO A 189 14.64 2.76 -8.06
C PRO A 189 13.47 1.80 -7.79
N PRO A 190 12.69 1.42 -8.81
CA PRO A 190 11.69 0.38 -8.70
C PRO A 190 12.32 -0.90 -8.15
N LEU A 191 11.69 -1.50 -7.14
CA LEU A 191 12.14 -2.81 -6.65
C LEU A 191 11.77 -3.85 -7.71
N GLY A 192 12.77 -4.51 -8.29
CA GLY A 192 12.51 -5.66 -9.15
C GLY A 192 11.78 -6.77 -8.38
N HIS A 193 11.01 -7.62 -9.07
CA HIS A 193 10.21 -8.71 -8.45
C HIS A 193 11.01 -9.61 -7.46
N HIS A 194 12.34 -9.62 -7.50
CA HIS A 194 13.21 -10.43 -6.64
C HIS A 194 13.99 -9.66 -5.55
N GLN A 195 13.85 -8.33 -5.44
CA GLN A 195 14.57 -7.58 -4.41
C GLN A 195 13.81 -7.59 -3.09
N LYS A 196 14.53 -7.83 -1.98
CA LYS A 196 13.97 -7.70 -0.63
C LYS A 196 13.60 -6.23 -0.38
N PRO A 197 12.47 -5.95 0.28
CA PRO A 197 12.16 -4.59 0.72
C PRO A 197 13.16 -4.24 1.83
N GLY A 198 14.22 -3.52 1.45
CA GLY A 198 15.12 -2.84 2.38
C GLY A 198 14.49 -1.60 2.97
#